data_AF-A0A2W6CQQ3-F1
#
_entry.id   AF-A0A2W6CQQ3-F1
#
_cell.length_a   1.000
_cell.length_b   1.000
_cell.length_c   1.000
_cell.angle_alpha   90.00
_cell.angle_beta   90.00
_cell.angle_gamma   90.00
#
_symmetry.space_group_name_H-M   'P 1'
#
loop_
_entity.id
_entity.type
_entity.pdbx_description
1 polymer ?
#
loop_
_entity_poly.entity_id
_entity_poly.type
_entity_poly.pdbx_seq_one_letter_code
_entity_poly.pdbx_strand_id
1 'polypeptide(L)'
;MHMTPAPFVEPTPRRIRVRLGDELVAASTCAQLLVQYGPGGLPTYYLPHEDVYPDALVDETIGPDGQRTWAVRAGHKRAEAAAWTHENPTGTMSTLAGHVTFSWRQLEWYEEDERVVIHARDPYKRVDTLRSSRRVQVLVADELVVDSIRPLLLFETSLPTRY
;
A
#
# COMPACT_ATOMS: atom_id res chain seq x y z
N MET A 1 -0.59 -27.97 -17.16
CA MET A 1 0.23 -27.10 -16.28
C MET A 1 -0.43 -25.73 -16.26
N HIS A 2 -0.87 -25.24 -15.10
CA HIS A 2 -1.31 -23.84 -14.97
C HIS A 2 -0.05 -22.98 -14.84
N MET A 3 0.26 -22.17 -15.86
CA MET A 3 1.31 -21.16 -15.76
C MET A 3 0.84 -20.07 -14.79
N THR A 4 1.65 -19.78 -13.79
CA THR A 4 1.43 -18.62 -12.93
C THR A 4 1.57 -17.35 -13.77
N PRO A 5 0.64 -16.37 -13.66
CA PRO A 5 0.75 -15.12 -14.40
C PRO A 5 2.08 -14.42 -14.09
N ALA A 6 2.65 -13.75 -15.09
CA ALA A 6 3.83 -12.91 -14.86
C ALA A 6 3.50 -11.77 -13.88
N PRO A 7 4.42 -11.39 -12.99
CA PRO A 7 4.23 -10.24 -12.11
C PRO A 7 3.99 -8.94 -12.88
N PHE A 8 3.11 -8.10 -12.35
CA PHE A 8 2.85 -6.77 -12.88
C PHE A 8 2.52 -5.79 -11.75
N VAL A 9 2.63 -4.50 -12.06
CA VAL A 9 2.38 -3.41 -11.11
C VAL A 9 1.27 -2.52 -11.63
N GLU A 10 0.36 -2.11 -10.75
CA GLU A 10 -0.70 -1.15 -11.05
C GLU A 10 -0.92 -0.19 -9.88
N PRO A 11 -1.39 1.05 -10.12
CA PRO A 11 -1.79 1.95 -9.04
C PRO A 11 -3.02 1.40 -8.32
N THR A 12 -3.07 1.54 -6.99
CA THR A 12 -4.29 1.23 -6.22
C THR A 12 -5.08 2.50 -5.90
N PRO A 13 -6.41 2.53 -6.08
CA PRO A 13 -7.24 3.67 -5.69
C PRO A 13 -7.49 3.73 -4.17
N ARG A 14 -7.11 2.67 -3.44
CA ARG A 14 -7.26 2.55 -2.00
C ARG A 14 -6.24 3.42 -1.30
N ARG A 15 -6.64 4.09 -0.21
CA ARG A 15 -5.70 4.67 0.73
C ARG A 15 -5.01 3.55 1.49
N ILE A 16 -3.70 3.42 1.35
CA ILE A 16 -2.90 2.43 2.05
C ILE A 16 -2.21 3.09 3.24
N ARG A 17 -2.30 2.46 4.41
CA ARG A 17 -1.61 2.93 5.62
C ARG A 17 -0.84 1.80 6.27
N VAL A 18 0.33 2.15 6.77
CA VAL A 18 1.21 1.24 7.50
C VAL A 18 1.44 1.83 8.88
N ARG A 19 1.35 0.99 9.92
CA ARG A 19 1.53 1.38 11.31
C ARG A 19 2.54 0.47 12.02
N LEU A 20 3.27 1.03 12.97
CA LEU A 20 4.06 0.29 13.94
C LEU A 20 3.46 0.53 15.33
N GLY A 21 2.62 -0.40 15.80
CA GLY A 21 1.74 -0.14 16.93
C GLY A 21 0.68 0.90 16.60
N ASP A 22 0.57 1.94 17.42
CA ASP A 22 -0.48 2.96 17.26
C ASP A 22 -0.06 4.17 16.41
N GLU A 23 1.15 4.14 15.86
CA GLU A 23 1.72 5.25 15.10
C GLU A 23 1.78 4.93 13.60
N LEU A 24 1.45 5.92 12.78
CA LEU A 24 1.58 5.82 11.33
C LEU A 24 3.05 5.94 10.93
N VAL A 25 3.50 4.99 10.10
CA VAL A 25 4.83 5.05 9.48
C VAL A 25 4.75 5.48 8.03
N ALA A 26 3.63 5.20 7.35
CA ALA A 26 3.36 5.65 5.99
C ALA A 26 1.86 5.72 5.75
N ALA A 27 1.42 6.66 4.91
CA ALA A 27 0.03 6.78 4.47
C ALA A 27 -0.01 7.37 3.07
N SER A 28 -0.58 6.62 2.12
CA SER A 28 -0.57 6.99 0.70
C SER A 28 -1.93 6.78 0.05
N THR A 29 -2.30 7.69 -0.86
CA THR A 29 -3.38 7.49 -1.84
C THR A 29 -2.84 7.26 -3.26
N CYS A 30 -1.52 7.11 -3.39
CA CYS A 30 -0.78 6.97 -4.65
C CYS A 30 0.07 5.69 -4.67
N ALA A 31 -0.24 4.73 -3.80
CA ALA A 31 0.49 3.48 -3.69
C ALA A 31 0.35 2.63 -4.97
N GLN A 32 1.39 1.85 -5.23
CA GLN A 32 1.41 0.82 -6.27
C GLN A 32 1.13 -0.55 -5.64
N LEU A 33 0.37 -1.39 -6.33
CA LEU A 33 0.18 -2.80 -6.01
C LEU A 33 1.02 -3.64 -6.97
N LEU A 34 1.99 -4.38 -6.43
CA LEU A 34 2.66 -5.45 -7.14
C LEU A 34 1.79 -6.72 -7.02
N VAL A 35 1.24 -7.18 -8.15
CA VAL A 35 0.49 -8.43 -8.23
C VAL A 35 1.44 -9.53 -8.70
N GLN A 36 1.66 -10.52 -7.85
CA GLN A 36 2.53 -11.67 -8.12
C GLN A 36 2.06 -12.90 -7.37
N TYR A 37 2.45 -14.06 -7.89
CA TYR A 37 2.02 -15.37 -7.39
C TYR A 37 3.18 -16.37 -7.46
N GLY A 38 3.23 -17.29 -6.49
CA GLY A 38 4.21 -18.37 -6.46
C GLY A 38 5.50 -18.00 -5.71
N PRO A 39 6.67 -18.53 -6.11
CA PRO A 39 7.93 -18.33 -5.39
C PRO A 39 8.35 -16.86 -5.25
N GLY A 40 7.90 -15.99 -6.17
CA GLY A 40 8.15 -14.56 -6.13
C GLY A 40 7.42 -13.81 -5.01
N GLY A 41 6.42 -14.45 -4.39
CA GLY A 41 5.66 -13.90 -3.27
C GLY A 41 4.17 -13.76 -3.57
N LEU A 42 3.49 -13.07 -2.67
CA LEU A 42 2.07 -12.70 -2.76
C LEU A 42 1.95 -11.22 -3.08
N PRO A 43 0.75 -10.74 -3.49
CA PRO A 43 0.58 -9.32 -3.80
C PRO A 43 0.98 -8.41 -2.62
N THR A 44 1.66 -7.31 -2.91
CA THR A 44 2.12 -6.36 -1.88
C THR A 44 2.03 -4.92 -2.36
N TYR A 45 1.86 -4.00 -1.42
CA TYR A 45 1.84 -2.57 -1.71
C TYR A 45 3.24 -1.97 -1.61
N TYR A 46 3.53 -1.06 -2.51
CA TYR A 46 4.70 -0.19 -2.53
C TYR A 46 4.20 1.26 -2.45
N LEU A 47 4.63 2.00 -1.43
CA LEU A 47 4.24 3.39 -1.22
C LEU A 47 5.36 4.30 -1.74
N PRO A 48 5.04 5.45 -2.36
CA PRO A 48 6.04 6.46 -2.68
C PRO A 48 6.85 6.80 -1.43
N HIS A 49 8.18 6.98 -1.56
CA HIS A 49 9.02 7.33 -0.41
C HIS A 49 8.57 8.66 0.24
N GLU A 50 7.98 9.58 -0.52
CA GLU A 50 7.43 10.85 -0.01
C GLU A 50 6.20 10.68 0.90
N ASP A 51 5.50 9.56 0.82
CA ASP A 51 4.35 9.23 1.67
C ASP A 51 4.75 8.50 2.96
N VAL A 52 6.05 8.30 3.17
CA VAL A 52 6.63 7.75 4.40
C VAL A 52 6.87 8.89 5.38
N TYR A 53 6.41 8.72 6.63
CA TYR A 53 6.55 9.75 7.65
C TYR A 53 8.03 10.05 7.93
N PRO A 54 8.38 11.32 8.25
CA PRO A 54 9.74 11.69 8.61
C PRO A 54 10.28 10.80 9.74
N ASP A 55 11.57 10.44 9.65
CA ASP A 55 12.29 9.65 10.64
C ASP A 55 11.77 8.21 10.88
N ALA A 56 10.79 7.75 10.08
CA ALA A 56 10.24 6.40 10.17
C ALA A 56 11.23 5.36 9.63
N LEU A 57 11.97 5.68 8.57
CA LEU A 57 13.02 4.84 8.01
C LEU A 57 14.37 5.26 8.59
N VAL A 58 15.06 4.31 9.23
CA VAL A 58 16.37 4.53 9.86
C VAL A 58 17.33 3.40 9.54
N ASP A 59 18.62 3.68 9.72
CA ASP A 59 19.71 2.71 9.56
C ASP A 59 19.67 1.98 8.21
N GLU A 60 19.73 2.78 7.13
CA GLU A 60 19.75 2.26 5.76
C GLU A 60 20.92 1.30 5.57
N THR A 61 20.62 0.16 4.94
CA THR A 61 21.59 -0.82 4.47
C THR A 61 21.34 -1.09 2.99
N ILE A 62 22.41 -1.34 2.24
CA ILE A 62 22.35 -1.63 0.80
C ILE A 62 22.88 -3.04 0.58
N GLY A 63 22.03 -3.90 0.02
CA GLY A 63 22.37 -5.27 -0.35
C GLY A 63 23.29 -5.35 -1.58
N PRO A 64 23.93 -6.50 -1.83
CA PRO A 64 24.77 -6.71 -3.01
C PRO A 64 24.04 -6.54 -4.35
N ASP A 65 22.73 -6.76 -4.35
CA ASP A 65 21.78 -6.56 -5.46
C ASP A 65 21.32 -5.10 -5.62
N GLY A 66 21.76 -4.19 -4.75
CA GLY A 66 21.33 -2.80 -4.72
C GLY A 66 19.98 -2.57 -4.02
N GLN A 67 19.37 -3.60 -3.44
CA GLN A 67 18.17 -3.45 -2.62
C GLN A 67 18.50 -2.62 -1.37
N ARG A 68 17.74 -1.56 -1.13
CA ARG A 68 17.84 -0.76 0.09
C ARG A 68 16.89 -1.31 1.13
N THR A 69 17.36 -1.48 2.35
CA THR A 69 16.60 -1.98 3.50
C THR A 69 16.79 -1.06 4.70
N TRP A 70 15.74 -0.86 5.48
CA TRP A 70 15.73 -0.01 6.67
C TRP A 70 15.15 -0.73 7.88
N ALA A 71 15.58 -0.32 9.07
CA ALA A 71 14.77 -0.48 10.26
C ALA A 71 13.63 0.56 10.24
N VAL A 72 12.46 0.18 10.75
CA VAL A 72 11.31 1.08 10.87
C VAL A 72 11.12 1.47 12.32
N ARG A 73 11.01 2.78 12.58
CA ARG A 73 10.80 3.34 13.92
C ARG A 73 9.52 4.15 13.94
N ALA A 74 8.78 4.05 15.04
CA ALA A 74 7.65 4.91 15.35
C ALA A 74 7.57 5.08 16.86
N GLY A 75 7.70 6.32 17.33
CA GLY A 75 7.84 6.64 18.75
C GLY A 75 8.98 5.86 19.40
N HIS A 76 8.64 5.03 20.40
CA HIS A 76 9.59 4.18 21.12
C HIS A 76 9.72 2.77 20.52
N LYS A 77 8.92 2.44 19.50
CA LYS A 77 8.94 1.12 18.86
C LYS A 77 9.89 1.10 17.69
N ARG A 78 10.47 -0.07 17.45
CA ARG A 78 11.40 -0.31 16.36
C ARG A 78 11.24 -1.73 15.83
N ALA A 79 11.29 -1.87 14.51
CA ALA A 79 11.27 -3.14 13.80
C ALA A 79 12.48 -3.20 12.85
N GLU A 80 13.33 -4.21 13.02
CA GLU A 80 14.56 -4.35 12.21
C GLU A 80 14.25 -4.90 10.82
N ALA A 81 14.98 -4.39 9.81
CA ALA A 81 14.85 -4.81 8.40
C ALA A 81 13.38 -4.90 7.96
N ALA A 82 12.59 -3.89 8.32
CA ALA A 82 11.14 -3.93 8.23
C ALA A 82 10.57 -3.07 7.10
N ALA A 83 11.44 -2.45 6.30
CA ALA A 83 11.10 -1.78 5.05
C ALA A 83 12.20 -1.99 4.01
N TRP A 84 11.83 -2.06 2.73
CA TRP A 84 12.79 -2.23 1.64
C TRP A 84 12.24 -1.71 0.29
N THR A 85 13.14 -1.41 -0.64
CA THR A 85 12.79 -1.10 -2.04
C THR A 85 12.66 -2.38 -2.85
N HIS A 86 12.05 -2.30 -4.03
CA HIS A 86 12.26 -3.34 -5.04
C HIS A 86 13.71 -3.25 -5.56
N GLU A 87 14.39 -4.38 -5.75
CA GLU A 87 15.73 -4.42 -6.33
C GLU A 87 15.68 -4.10 -7.83
N ASN A 88 16.48 -3.13 -8.28
CA ASN A 88 16.63 -2.70 -9.68
C ASN A 88 15.37 -2.89 -10.55
N PRO A 89 14.24 -2.24 -10.22
CA PRO A 89 12.98 -2.48 -10.90
C PRO A 89 13.08 -2.12 -12.39
N THR A 90 12.76 -3.08 -13.26
CA THR A 90 12.79 -2.92 -14.73
C THR A 90 11.49 -3.40 -15.36
N GLY A 91 11.27 -3.05 -16.64
CA GLY A 91 10.09 -3.48 -17.39
C GLY A 91 8.78 -3.09 -16.69
N THR A 92 7.88 -4.06 -16.49
CA THR A 92 6.57 -3.89 -15.85
C THR A 92 6.65 -3.45 -14.38
N MET A 93 7.83 -3.54 -13.75
CA MET A 93 8.05 -3.15 -12.37
C MET A 93 8.75 -1.80 -12.23
N SER A 94 9.16 -1.15 -13.34
CA SER A 94 9.90 0.12 -13.32
C SER A 94 9.21 1.24 -12.52
N THR A 95 7.89 1.21 -12.40
CA THR A 95 7.09 2.14 -11.58
C THR A 95 7.38 2.03 -10.08
N LEU A 96 7.99 0.93 -9.61
CA LEU A 96 8.40 0.75 -8.22
C LEU A 96 9.70 1.50 -7.87
N ALA A 97 10.38 2.09 -8.85
CA ALA A 97 11.50 2.97 -8.57
C ALA A 97 11.05 4.11 -7.62
N GLY A 98 11.83 4.35 -6.57
CA GLY A 98 11.49 5.36 -5.55
C GLY A 98 10.35 4.99 -4.60
N HIS A 99 9.87 3.75 -4.63
CA HIS A 99 8.84 3.26 -3.71
C HIS A 99 9.43 2.30 -2.66
N VAL A 100 8.78 2.25 -1.50
CA VAL A 100 9.15 1.43 -0.35
C VAL A 100 7.98 0.51 0.00
N THR A 101 8.26 -0.76 0.28
CA THR A 101 7.32 -1.68 0.92
C THR A 101 7.76 -1.98 2.34
N PHE A 102 6.87 -2.58 3.14
CA PHE A 102 7.08 -2.84 4.56
C PHE A 102 6.79 -4.29 4.91
N SER A 103 7.34 -4.75 6.02
CA SER A 103 7.10 -6.09 6.53
C SER A 103 5.65 -6.27 6.97
N TRP A 104 4.90 -7.12 6.26
CA TRP A 104 3.57 -7.59 6.66
C TRP A 104 3.55 -8.34 8.01
N ARG A 105 4.70 -8.87 8.43
CA ARG A 105 4.83 -9.61 9.69
C ARG A 105 5.09 -8.69 10.88
N GLN A 106 5.86 -7.62 10.68
CA GLN A 106 6.30 -6.74 11.77
C GLN A 106 5.45 -5.47 11.90
N LEU A 107 4.71 -5.08 10.85
CA LEU A 107 3.87 -3.89 10.82
C LEU A 107 2.41 -4.22 10.55
N GLU A 108 1.53 -3.28 10.91
CA GLU A 108 0.10 -3.37 10.66
C GLU A 108 -0.27 -2.61 9.40
N TRP A 109 -1.00 -3.27 8.51
CA TRP A 109 -1.43 -2.72 7.23
C TRP A 109 -2.92 -2.44 7.23
N TYR A 110 -3.31 -1.36 6.57
CA TYR A 110 -4.69 -0.95 6.42
C TYR A 110 -4.98 -0.57 4.97
N GLU A 111 -6.06 -1.10 4.44
CA GLU A 111 -6.72 -0.59 3.24
C GLU A 111 -7.91 0.26 3.69
N GLU A 112 -7.89 1.54 3.35
CA GLU A 112 -8.79 2.53 3.94
C GLU A 112 -8.74 2.47 5.47
N ASP A 113 -9.87 2.22 6.15
CA ASP A 113 -9.95 2.06 7.61
C ASP A 113 -9.98 0.60 8.08
N GLU A 114 -9.77 -0.34 7.18
CA GLU A 114 -9.82 -1.76 7.50
C GLU A 114 -8.44 -2.39 7.52
N ARG A 115 -8.15 -3.10 8.61
CA ARG A 115 -6.89 -3.83 8.75
C ARG A 115 -6.83 -4.99 7.75
N VAL A 116 -5.68 -5.15 7.13
CA VAL A 116 -5.36 -6.28 6.24
C VAL A 116 -4.20 -7.07 6.84
N VAL A 117 -4.28 -8.39 6.70
CA VAL A 117 -3.32 -9.34 7.28
C VAL A 117 -2.69 -10.17 6.17
N ILE A 118 -1.48 -10.64 6.42
CA ILE A 118 -0.69 -11.56 5.57
C ILE A 118 -0.13 -10.90 4.31
N HIS A 119 -0.97 -10.34 3.43
CA HIS A 119 -0.54 -9.71 2.17
C HIS A 119 -1.65 -8.81 1.59
N ALA A 120 -1.36 -8.04 0.53
CA ALA A 120 -2.33 -7.19 -0.14
C ALA A 120 -3.41 -8.04 -0.85
N ARG A 121 -4.64 -7.53 -0.92
CA ARG A 121 -5.73 -8.23 -1.62
C ARG A 121 -5.59 -8.08 -3.13
N ASP A 122 -5.67 -9.18 -3.87
CA ASP A 122 -5.76 -9.14 -5.34
C ASP A 122 -7.13 -8.63 -5.79
N PRO A 123 -7.21 -7.45 -6.45
CA PRO A 123 -8.47 -6.90 -6.94
C PRO A 123 -9.09 -7.77 -8.05
N TYR A 124 -8.30 -8.50 -8.84
CA TYR A 124 -8.82 -9.36 -9.92
C TYR A 124 -9.59 -10.59 -9.43
N LYS A 125 -9.61 -10.84 -8.11
CA LYS A 125 -10.33 -11.96 -7.49
C LYS A 125 -11.46 -11.51 -6.57
N ARG A 126 -11.73 -10.20 -6.49
CA ARG A 126 -12.57 -9.62 -5.43
C ARG A 126 -13.34 -8.39 -5.88
N VAL A 127 -14.47 -8.19 -5.22
CA VAL A 127 -15.16 -6.90 -5.12
C VAL A 127 -15.22 -6.60 -3.62
N ASP A 128 -14.63 -5.49 -3.20
CA ASP A 128 -14.51 -5.13 -1.78
C ASP A 128 -15.33 -3.87 -1.47
N THR A 129 -16.01 -3.87 -0.32
CA THR A 129 -16.56 -2.65 0.29
C THR A 129 -15.79 -2.36 1.56
N LEU A 130 -15.18 -1.19 1.67
CA LEU A 130 -14.29 -0.83 2.78
C LEU A 130 -14.77 0.44 3.47
N ARG A 131 -14.80 0.43 4.80
CA ARG A 131 -15.01 1.66 5.58
C ARG A 131 -13.83 2.59 5.38
N SER A 132 -14.11 3.89 5.27
CA SER A 132 -13.08 4.92 5.15
C SER A 132 -13.41 6.14 6.00
N SER A 133 -12.37 6.89 6.33
CA SER A 133 -12.43 8.20 6.96
C SER A 133 -12.02 9.32 6.00
N ARG A 134 -11.92 9.01 4.69
CA ARG A 134 -11.81 10.03 3.64
C ARG A 134 -13.09 10.87 3.63
N ARG A 135 -12.94 12.18 3.44
CA ARG A 135 -14.08 13.08 3.27
C ARG A 135 -14.67 12.87 1.88
N VAL A 136 -15.97 12.61 1.81
CA VAL A 136 -16.75 12.52 0.58
C VAL A 136 -17.78 13.63 0.60
N GLN A 137 -17.79 14.43 -0.46
CA GLN A 137 -18.78 15.47 -0.70
C GLN A 137 -19.54 15.17 -1.99
N VAL A 138 -20.87 15.26 -1.94
CA VAL A 138 -21.73 15.12 -3.11
C VAL A 138 -22.37 16.47 -3.39
N LEU A 139 -22.23 16.94 -4.62
CA LEU A 139 -22.83 18.18 -5.09
C LEU A 139 -23.89 17.88 -6.15
N VAL A 140 -25.03 18.57 -6.08
CA VAL A 140 -26.08 18.54 -7.09
C VAL A 140 -26.34 19.97 -7.53
N ALA A 141 -26.13 20.27 -8.81
CA ALA A 141 -26.20 21.65 -9.32
C ALA A 141 -25.39 22.64 -8.47
N ASP A 142 -24.14 22.26 -8.14
CA ASP A 142 -23.20 23.00 -7.28
C ASP A 142 -23.63 23.21 -5.81
N GLU A 143 -24.77 22.63 -5.39
CA GLU A 143 -25.21 22.62 -3.99
C GLU A 143 -24.69 21.38 -3.25
N LEU A 144 -24.03 21.58 -2.11
CA LEU A 144 -23.55 20.50 -1.25
C LEU A 144 -24.73 19.79 -0.58
N VAL A 145 -24.98 18.53 -0.97
CA VAL A 145 -26.08 17.71 -0.43
C VAL A 145 -25.60 16.64 0.55
N VAL A 146 -24.35 16.21 0.46
CA VAL A 146 -23.74 15.24 1.39
C VAL A 146 -22.33 15.70 1.74
N ASP A 147 -21.99 15.61 3.02
CA ASP A 147 -20.63 15.76 3.54
C ASP A 147 -20.37 14.70 4.61
N SER A 148 -19.53 13.71 4.31
CA SER A 148 -19.29 12.56 5.19
C SER A 148 -17.81 12.28 5.37
N ILE A 149 -17.42 11.99 6.60
CA ILE A 149 -16.10 11.45 6.98
C ILE A 149 -16.18 9.98 7.38
N ARG A 150 -17.27 9.29 7.06
CA ARG A 150 -17.47 7.85 7.32
C ARG A 150 -18.11 7.11 6.13
N PRO A 151 -17.63 7.30 4.88
CA PRO A 151 -18.19 6.60 3.73
C PRO A 151 -17.86 5.09 3.75
N LEU A 152 -18.61 4.34 2.94
CA LEU A 152 -18.30 2.97 2.56
C LEU A 152 -17.91 2.97 1.09
N LEU A 153 -16.65 2.65 0.79
CA LEU A 153 -16.10 2.72 -0.56
C LEU A 153 -16.17 1.35 -1.24
N LEU A 154 -16.71 1.31 -2.45
CA LEU A 154 -16.78 0.10 -3.27
C LEU A 154 -15.66 0.10 -4.32
N PHE A 155 -14.81 -0.91 -4.22
CA PHE A 155 -13.69 -1.17 -5.13
C PHE A 155 -14.01 -2.39 -5.99
N GLU A 156 -14.03 -2.19 -7.30
CA GLU A 156 -14.22 -3.22 -8.31
C GLU A 156 -13.22 -2.97 -9.43
N THR A 157 -12.52 -4.04 -9.83
CA THR A 157 -11.46 -3.96 -10.83
C THR A 157 -11.97 -3.37 -12.14
N SER A 158 -11.17 -2.49 -12.74
CA SER A 158 -11.48 -1.77 -13.99
C SER A 158 -12.64 -0.79 -13.92
N LEU A 159 -13.24 -0.55 -12.76
CA LEU A 159 -14.28 0.46 -12.56
C LEU A 159 -13.81 1.57 -11.60
N PRO A 160 -14.33 2.81 -11.77
CA PRO A 160 -14.10 3.87 -10.79
C PRO A 160 -14.59 3.47 -9.40
N THR A 161 -13.90 3.96 -8.36
CA THR A 161 -14.38 3.83 -6.97
C THR A 161 -15.75 4.49 -6.83
N ARG A 162 -16.67 3.79 -6.15
CA ARG A 162 -18.01 4.29 -5.80
C ARG A 162 -18.04 4.63 -4.31
N TYR A 163 -18.70 5.74 -3.97
CA TYR A 163 -18.67 6.40 -2.67
C TYR A 163 -20.05 6.48 -2.02
#